data_AF-A0A7Y2PBK0-F1
#
_entry.id   AF-A0A7Y2PBK0-F1
#
_cell.length_a   1.000
_cell.length_b   1.000
_cell.length_c   1.000
_cell.angle_alpha   90.00
_cell.angle_beta   90.00
_cell.angle_gamma   90.00
#
_symmetry.space_group_name_H-M   'P 1'
#
loop_
_entity.id
_entity.type
_entity.pdbx_description
1 polymer ?
#
loop_
_entity_poly.entity_id
_entity_poly.type
_entity_poly.pdbx_seq_one_letter_code
_entity_poly.pdbx_strand_id
1 'polypeptide(L)'
;MMPPGDPSTQTRAQVVTAMSASYPKLLDQFQGQYTRMFAELLAGHAPLAFHCTAGKDRTGVAAALLLTALGVPRATIIEDCLLSNRHMAPMAAHPTGFWAKLSPEAARTFAGVDRRCIDAVFAVTDRHPGGTMGYLKDELGLGAPEIAKLRALYLTKG
;
A
#
# COMPACT_ATOMS: atom_id res chain seq x y z
N MET A 1 -10.86 0.02 -9.12
CA MET A 1 -11.07 0.72 -7.84
C MET A 1 -12.46 1.32 -7.72
N MET A 2 -13.08 1.80 -8.81
CA MET A 2 -14.47 2.25 -8.76
C MET A 2 -15.46 1.05 -8.73
N PRO A 3 -16.52 1.11 -7.91
CA PRO A 3 -17.67 0.21 -8.04
C PRO A 3 -18.38 0.43 -9.38
N PRO A 4 -19.05 -0.59 -9.93
CA PRO A 4 -19.98 -0.41 -11.04
C PRO A 4 -21.21 0.42 -10.60
N GLY A 5 -21.89 1.04 -11.58
CA GLY A 5 -23.11 1.82 -11.35
C GLY A 5 -22.90 3.33 -11.19
N ASP A 6 -23.95 4.05 -10.82
CA ASP A 6 -23.96 5.50 -10.67
C ASP A 6 -23.06 5.94 -9.49
N PRO A 7 -21.97 6.70 -9.74
CA PRO A 7 -21.06 7.15 -8.69
C PRO A 7 -21.71 8.05 -7.62
N SER A 8 -22.83 8.70 -7.93
CA SER A 8 -23.55 9.59 -7.02
C SER A 8 -24.36 8.87 -5.93
N THR A 9 -24.56 7.56 -6.07
CA THR A 9 -25.39 6.73 -5.17
C THR A 9 -24.58 5.67 -4.40
N GLN A 10 -23.26 5.65 -4.58
CA GLN A 10 -22.41 4.63 -3.99
C GLN A 10 -22.33 4.76 -2.45
N THR A 11 -22.48 3.62 -1.79
CA THR A 11 -22.31 3.45 -0.33
C THR A 11 -20.85 3.19 0.03
N ARG A 12 -20.47 3.42 1.29
CA ARG A 12 -19.15 3.01 1.80
C ARG A 12 -18.85 1.54 1.53
N ALA A 13 -19.82 0.65 1.72
CA ALA A 13 -19.62 -0.79 1.56
C ALA A 13 -19.24 -1.16 0.11
N GLN A 14 -19.92 -0.57 -0.88
CA GLN A 14 -19.60 -0.77 -2.29
C GLN A 14 -18.20 -0.24 -2.64
N VAL A 15 -17.89 0.98 -2.17
CA VAL A 15 -16.58 1.60 -2.40
C VAL A 15 -15.46 0.75 -1.83
N VAL A 16 -15.55 0.34 -0.56
CA VAL A 16 -14.47 -0.45 0.04
C VAL A 16 -14.34 -1.82 -0.63
N THR A 17 -15.45 -2.47 -1.00
CA THR A 17 -15.42 -3.75 -1.72
C THR A 17 -14.68 -3.60 -3.06
N ALA A 18 -14.97 -2.54 -3.81
CA ALA A 18 -14.30 -2.28 -5.09
C ALA A 18 -12.82 -1.90 -4.92
N MET A 19 -12.49 -1.14 -3.87
CA MET A 19 -11.11 -0.79 -3.54
C MET A 19 -10.30 -2.02 -3.12
N SER A 20 -10.75 -2.78 -2.12
CA SER A 20 -10.02 -3.95 -1.62
C SER A 20 -9.83 -5.01 -2.69
N ALA A 21 -10.83 -5.24 -3.55
CA ALA A 21 -10.70 -6.16 -4.69
C ALA A 21 -9.69 -5.69 -5.76
N SER A 22 -9.38 -4.38 -5.81
CA SER A 22 -8.42 -3.81 -6.76
C SER A 22 -7.00 -3.71 -6.21
N TYR A 23 -6.83 -3.64 -4.88
CA TYR A 23 -5.53 -3.42 -4.24
C TYR A 23 -4.46 -4.46 -4.60
N PRO A 24 -4.76 -5.77 -4.68
CA PRO A 24 -3.77 -6.75 -5.08
C PRO A 24 -3.16 -6.50 -6.46
N LYS A 25 -3.92 -5.91 -7.40
CA LYS A 25 -3.41 -5.57 -8.73
C LYS A 25 -2.27 -4.54 -8.69
N LEU A 26 -2.14 -3.82 -7.58
CA LEU A 26 -1.02 -2.89 -7.39
C LEU A 26 0.33 -3.61 -7.28
N LEU A 27 0.35 -4.89 -6.87
CA LEU A 27 1.55 -5.72 -6.82
C LEU A 27 2.14 -5.88 -8.23
N ASP A 28 1.31 -6.26 -9.19
CA ASP A 28 1.74 -6.49 -10.57
C ASP A 28 1.94 -5.18 -11.33
N GLN A 29 1.00 -4.24 -11.21
CA GLN A 29 1.03 -2.97 -11.95
C GLN A 29 2.22 -2.07 -11.58
N PHE A 30 2.70 -2.19 -10.35
CA PHE A 30 3.79 -1.35 -9.83
C PHE A 30 5.02 -2.18 -9.39
N GLN A 31 5.10 -3.44 -9.81
CA GLN A 31 6.20 -4.35 -9.47
C GLN A 31 7.56 -3.71 -9.76
N GLY A 32 7.73 -3.16 -10.97
CA GLY A 32 8.98 -2.51 -11.38
C GLY A 32 9.37 -1.32 -10.50
N GLN A 33 8.39 -0.55 -10.03
CA GLN A 33 8.62 0.59 -9.13
C GLN A 33 9.02 0.10 -7.74
N TYR A 34 8.42 -0.98 -7.22
CA TYR A 34 8.82 -1.57 -5.95
C TYR A 34 10.23 -2.16 -6.04
N THR A 35 10.54 -2.90 -7.10
CA THR A 35 11.89 -3.43 -7.37
C THR A 35 12.91 -2.29 -7.44
N ARG A 36 12.59 -1.18 -8.13
CA ARG A 36 13.48 -0.02 -8.18
C ARG A 36 13.67 0.61 -6.80
N MET A 37 12.61 0.79 -6.01
CA MET A 37 12.70 1.32 -4.65
C MET A 37 13.66 0.48 -3.79
N PHE A 38 13.53 -0.85 -3.83
CA PHE A 38 14.43 -1.73 -3.09
C PHE A 38 15.87 -1.68 -3.61
N ALA A 39 16.08 -1.55 -4.93
CA ALA A 39 17.41 -1.39 -5.49
C ALA A 39 18.11 -0.11 -4.98
N GLU A 40 17.40 1.01 -4.90
CA GLU A 40 17.94 2.26 -4.31
C GLU A 40 18.29 2.08 -2.83
N LEU A 41 17.41 1.42 -2.07
CA LEU A 41 17.64 1.14 -0.65
C LEU A 41 18.85 0.23 -0.45
N LEU A 42 19.02 -0.81 -1.28
CA LEU A 42 20.16 -1.73 -1.26
C LEU A 42 21.46 -1.06 -1.72
N ALA A 43 21.39 -0.05 -2.58
CA ALA A 43 22.53 0.78 -2.98
C ALA A 43 22.96 1.77 -1.88
N GLY A 44 22.15 1.93 -0.82
CA GLY A 44 22.42 2.87 0.27
C GLY A 44 22.10 4.32 -0.11
N HIS A 45 21.28 4.56 -1.13
CA HIS A 45 20.85 5.90 -1.54
C HIS A 45 19.74 6.43 -0.61
N ALA A 46 20.08 6.58 0.67
CA ALA A 46 19.22 7.11 1.73
C ALA A 46 19.69 8.50 2.19
N PRO A 47 18.78 9.38 2.65
CA PRO A 47 17.34 9.17 2.83
C PRO A 47 16.59 9.10 1.49
N LEU A 48 15.62 8.16 1.38
CA LEU A 48 14.79 7.96 0.19
C LEU A 48 13.34 8.33 0.47
N ALA A 49 12.78 9.23 -0.34
CA ALA A 49 11.35 9.53 -0.35
C ALA A 49 10.68 8.83 -1.54
N PHE A 50 9.60 8.10 -1.30
CA PHE A 50 8.74 7.52 -2.33
C PHE A 50 7.30 7.96 -2.11
N HIS A 51 6.62 8.35 -3.18
CA HIS A 51 5.25 8.85 -3.10
C HIS A 51 4.43 8.43 -4.32
N CYS A 52 3.13 8.62 -4.20
CA CYS A 52 2.20 8.59 -5.33
C CYS A 52 1.44 9.93 -5.37
N THR A 53 0.25 9.98 -5.98
CA THR A 53 -0.53 11.23 -6.03
C THR A 53 -1.01 11.67 -4.64
N ALA A 54 -1.65 10.75 -3.89
CA ALA A 54 -2.22 11.03 -2.57
C ALA A 54 -1.36 10.48 -1.41
N GLY A 55 -0.28 9.75 -1.71
CA GLY A 55 0.61 9.16 -0.71
C GLY A 55 0.02 7.99 0.10
N LYS A 56 -1.13 7.41 -0.30
CA LYS A 56 -1.84 6.39 0.51
C LYS A 56 -1.85 4.99 -0.07
N ASP A 57 -2.28 4.79 -1.32
CA ASP A 57 -2.58 3.45 -1.85
C ASP A 57 -1.28 2.73 -2.28
N ARG A 58 -0.66 3.20 -3.36
CA ARG A 58 0.60 2.65 -3.91
C ARG A 58 1.76 2.85 -2.95
N THR A 59 1.79 4.02 -2.29
CA THR A 59 2.78 4.33 -1.25
C THR A 59 2.61 3.42 -0.04
N GLY A 60 1.36 3.17 0.40
CA GLY A 60 1.09 2.25 1.51
C GLY A 60 1.50 0.81 1.19
N VAL A 61 1.25 0.33 -0.04
CA VAL A 61 1.75 -0.99 -0.47
C VAL A 61 3.29 -1.03 -0.47
N ALA A 62 3.95 -0.01 -1.02
CA ALA A 62 5.42 0.07 -1.01
C ALA A 62 5.98 0.06 0.42
N ALA A 63 5.41 0.87 1.31
CA ALA A 63 5.79 0.92 2.72
C ALA A 63 5.55 -0.43 3.43
N ALA A 64 4.40 -1.07 3.18
CA ALA A 64 4.08 -2.37 3.77
C ALA A 64 5.05 -3.48 3.34
N LEU A 65 5.45 -3.50 2.06
CA LEU A 65 6.46 -4.43 1.56
C LEU A 65 7.83 -4.19 2.20
N LEU A 66 8.25 -2.91 2.32
CA LEU A 66 9.50 -2.54 2.98
C LEU A 66 9.50 -2.94 4.46
N LEU A 67 8.46 -2.57 5.21
CA LEU A 67 8.35 -2.91 6.63
C LEU A 67 8.30 -4.43 6.85
N THR A 68 7.68 -5.17 5.93
CA THR A 68 7.71 -6.64 5.95
C THR A 68 9.13 -7.19 5.75
N ALA A 69 9.87 -6.66 4.77
CA ALA A 69 11.27 -7.02 4.56
C ALA A 69 12.14 -6.76 5.81
N LEU A 70 11.89 -5.64 6.48
CA LEU A 70 12.55 -5.26 7.73
C LEU A 70 12.10 -6.09 8.94
N GLY A 71 11.08 -6.94 8.81
CA GLY A 71 10.60 -7.83 9.87
C GLY A 71 9.69 -7.16 10.89
N VAL A 72 9.08 -6.04 10.54
CA VAL A 72 8.12 -5.33 11.40
C VAL A 72 6.85 -6.17 11.57
N PRO A 73 6.26 -6.25 12.77
CA PRO A 73 5.02 -7.01 12.99
C PRO A 73 3.89 -6.52 12.09
N ARG A 74 3.12 -7.46 11.51
CA ARG A 74 2.02 -7.13 10.58
C ARG A 74 1.00 -6.15 11.16
N ALA A 75 0.67 -6.26 12.45
CA ALA A 75 -0.25 -5.34 13.12
C ALA A 75 0.25 -3.88 13.03
N THR A 76 1.53 -3.66 13.30
CA THR A 76 2.18 -2.34 13.21
C THR A 76 2.20 -1.81 11.78
N ILE A 77 2.42 -2.68 10.78
CA ILE A 77 2.37 -2.28 9.36
C ILE A 77 0.96 -1.81 8.96
N ILE A 78 -0.07 -2.53 9.43
CA ILE A 78 -1.46 -2.15 9.18
C ILE A 78 -1.80 -0.82 9.87
N GLU A 79 -1.35 -0.63 11.10
CA GLU A 79 -1.52 0.63 11.83
C GLU A 79 -0.87 1.80 11.10
N ASP A 80 0.37 1.63 10.61
CA ASP A 80 1.08 2.63 9.81
C ASP A 80 0.28 3.03 8.55
N CYS A 81 -0.24 2.04 7.81
CA CYS A 81 -1.11 2.32 6.65
C CYS A 81 -2.34 3.15 7.04
N LEU A 82 -2.96 2.84 8.18
CA LEU A 82 -4.16 3.52 8.66
C LEU A 82 -3.89 4.94 9.20
N LEU A 83 -2.66 5.27 9.60
CA LEU A 83 -2.29 6.62 10.02
C LEU A 83 -2.52 7.66 8.91
N SER A 84 -2.44 7.25 7.64
CA SER A 84 -2.75 8.10 6.48
C SER A 84 -4.10 8.81 6.62
N ASN A 85 -5.10 8.17 7.24
CA ASN A 85 -6.44 8.74 7.42
C ASN A 85 -6.44 10.06 8.21
N ARG A 86 -5.45 10.30 9.09
CA ARG A 86 -5.33 11.54 9.86
C ARG A 86 -5.11 12.77 8.97
N HIS A 87 -4.58 12.57 7.77
CA HIS A 87 -4.22 13.63 6.84
C HIS A 87 -5.18 13.75 5.65
N MET A 88 -6.21 12.88 5.56
CA MET A 88 -7.12 12.85 4.40
C MET A 88 -8.37 13.74 4.57
N ALA A 89 -8.59 14.32 5.76
CA ALA A 89 -9.76 15.16 6.03
C ALA A 89 -9.93 16.35 5.05
N PRO A 90 -8.86 17.10 4.66
CA PRO A 90 -9.00 18.19 3.70
C PRO A 90 -9.42 17.70 2.31
N MET A 91 -8.85 16.58 1.85
CA MET A 91 -9.13 15.99 0.54
C MET A 91 -10.58 15.47 0.45
N ALA A 92 -11.10 14.97 1.56
CA ALA A 92 -12.48 14.50 1.66
C ALA A 92 -13.52 15.64 1.72
N ALA A 93 -13.12 16.82 2.22
CA ALA A 93 -14.02 17.96 2.40
C ALA A 93 -14.28 18.76 1.11
N HIS A 94 -13.32 18.77 0.19
CA HIS A 94 -13.41 19.56 -1.05
C HIS A 94 -13.06 18.68 -2.27
N PRO A 95 -13.91 17.69 -2.63
CA PRO A 95 -13.64 16.85 -3.77
C PRO A 95 -13.71 17.65 -5.08
N THR A 96 -12.68 17.54 -5.92
CA THR A 96 -12.58 18.22 -7.22
C THR A 96 -12.61 17.24 -8.38
N GLY A 97 -12.97 17.72 -9.58
CA GLY A 97 -12.93 16.91 -10.80
C GLY A 97 -13.91 15.73 -10.76
N PHE A 98 -13.46 14.52 -11.13
CA PHE A 98 -14.29 13.31 -11.08
C PHE A 98 -14.86 13.05 -9.67
N TRP A 99 -14.08 13.34 -8.63
CA TRP A 99 -14.47 13.10 -7.24
C TRP A 99 -15.67 13.94 -6.80
N ALA A 100 -15.90 15.09 -7.44
CA ALA A 100 -17.07 15.95 -7.17
C ALA A 100 -18.40 15.30 -7.60
N LYS A 101 -18.36 14.24 -8.44
CA LYS A 101 -19.54 13.51 -8.89
C LYS A 101 -19.96 12.39 -7.92
N LEU A 102 -19.16 12.12 -6.91
CA LEU A 102 -19.43 11.08 -5.93
C LEU A 102 -20.42 11.55 -4.88
N SER A 103 -21.14 10.59 -4.28
CA SER A 103 -21.81 10.85 -3.01
C SER A 103 -20.80 11.36 -1.96
N PRO A 104 -21.17 12.24 -1.02
CA PRO A 104 -20.25 12.69 0.03
C PRO A 104 -19.65 11.54 0.85
N GLU A 105 -20.41 10.46 1.04
CA GLU A 105 -19.95 9.25 1.72
C GLU A 105 -18.91 8.49 0.89
N ALA A 106 -19.14 8.34 -0.41
CA ALA A 106 -18.18 7.72 -1.32
C ALA A 106 -16.90 8.54 -1.42
N ALA A 107 -17.00 9.87 -1.56
CA ALA A 107 -15.85 10.77 -1.60
C ALA A 107 -14.98 10.64 -0.33
N ARG A 108 -15.59 10.67 0.86
CA ARG A 108 -14.89 10.43 2.13
C ARG A 108 -14.22 9.05 2.17
N THR A 109 -14.92 8.03 1.68
CA THR A 109 -14.43 6.65 1.71
C THR A 109 -13.23 6.46 0.77
N PHE A 110 -13.28 7.02 -0.44
CA PHE A 110 -12.16 6.97 -1.39
C PHE A 110 -10.95 7.79 -0.94
N ALA A 111 -11.18 8.92 -0.27
CA ALA A 111 -10.11 9.73 0.27
C ALA A 111 -9.33 8.98 1.36
N GLY A 112 -10.01 8.16 2.16
CA GLY A 112 -9.39 7.37 3.22
C GLY A 112 -8.69 6.09 2.77
N VAL A 113 -8.24 5.34 3.78
CA VAL A 113 -7.68 4.00 3.72
C VAL A 113 -8.53 3.10 4.62
N ASP A 114 -9.00 1.98 4.08
CA ASP A 114 -9.70 0.95 4.85
C ASP A 114 -8.78 -0.27 5.00
N ARG A 115 -8.72 -0.84 6.21
CA ARG A 115 -7.86 -1.98 6.55
C ARG A 115 -8.01 -3.16 5.56
N ARG A 116 -9.23 -3.40 5.07
CA ARG A 116 -9.51 -4.48 4.10
C ARG A 116 -8.68 -4.37 2.83
N CYS A 117 -8.21 -3.17 2.49
CA CYS A 117 -7.40 -2.97 1.30
C CYS A 117 -6.00 -3.53 1.46
N ILE A 118 -5.30 -3.23 2.58
CA ILE A 118 -3.97 -3.79 2.82
C ILE A 118 -4.03 -5.27 3.21
N ASP A 119 -5.08 -5.69 3.93
CA ASP A 119 -5.33 -7.12 4.22
C ASP A 119 -5.48 -7.92 2.90
N ALA A 120 -6.12 -7.36 1.87
CA ALA A 120 -6.26 -8.03 0.57
C ALA A 120 -4.91 -8.22 -0.14
N VAL A 121 -3.98 -7.26 0.00
CA VAL A 121 -2.61 -7.39 -0.52
C VAL A 121 -1.90 -8.55 0.18
N PHE A 122 -1.93 -8.57 1.52
CA PHE A 122 -1.32 -9.64 2.30
C PHE A 122 -1.96 -11.00 2.01
N ALA A 123 -3.27 -11.07 1.79
CA ALA A 123 -3.94 -12.32 1.43
C ALA A 123 -3.42 -12.92 0.12
N VAL A 124 -2.98 -12.08 -0.83
CA VAL A 124 -2.34 -12.56 -2.06
C VAL A 124 -0.90 -12.98 -1.82
N THR A 125 -0.10 -12.16 -1.13
CA THR A 125 1.32 -12.49 -0.88
C THR A 125 1.49 -13.68 0.05
N ASP A 126 0.58 -13.91 1.00
CA ASP A 126 0.61 -15.08 1.89
C ASP A 126 0.31 -16.40 1.19
N ARG A 127 -0.43 -16.36 0.08
CA ARG A 127 -0.71 -17.54 -0.76
C ARG A 127 0.43 -17.88 -1.71
N HIS A 128 1.40 -16.99 -1.87
CA HIS A 128 2.60 -17.26 -2.65
C HIS A 128 3.37 -18.43 -2.02
N PRO A 129 3.98 -19.33 -2.81
CA PRO A 129 4.93 -20.31 -2.27
C PRO A 129 5.99 -19.64 -1.39
N GLY A 130 6.15 -20.08 -0.14
CA GLY A 130 7.03 -19.42 0.84
C GLY A 130 6.42 -18.19 1.54
N GLY A 131 5.13 -17.95 1.36
CA GLY A 131 4.39 -16.83 1.95
C GLY A 131 4.87 -15.48 1.43
N THR A 132 4.60 -14.41 2.19
CA THR A 132 4.97 -13.05 1.78
C THR A 132 6.48 -12.88 1.57
N MET A 133 7.33 -13.58 2.32
CA MET A 133 8.79 -13.56 2.08
C MET A 133 9.18 -14.27 0.78
N GLY A 134 8.46 -15.34 0.42
CA GLY A 134 8.60 -15.98 -0.89
C GLY A 134 8.24 -15.03 -2.03
N TYR A 135 7.14 -14.28 -1.90
CA TYR A 135 6.78 -13.23 -2.86
C TYR A 135 7.89 -12.17 -3.01
N LEU A 136 8.42 -11.64 -1.91
CA LEU A 136 9.52 -10.65 -1.96
C LEU A 136 10.76 -11.21 -2.69
N LYS A 137 11.08 -12.49 -2.46
CA LYS A 137 12.20 -13.15 -3.13
C LYS A 137 11.95 -13.36 -4.62
N ASP A 138 10.85 -14.00 -4.97
CA ASP A 138 10.63 -14.50 -6.32
C ASP A 138 10.13 -13.40 -7.27
N GLU A 139 9.36 -12.44 -6.76
CA GLU A 139 8.77 -11.37 -7.56
C GLU A 139 9.54 -10.04 -7.48
N LEU A 140 10.26 -9.79 -6.38
CA LEU A 140 11.02 -8.53 -6.19
C LEU A 140 12.53 -8.73 -6.08
N GLY A 141 13.03 -9.96 -6.15
CA GLY A 141 14.46 -10.28 -6.08
C GLY A 141 15.08 -10.10 -4.69
N LEU A 142 14.28 -10.07 -3.63
CA LEU A 142 14.76 -9.89 -2.26
C LEU A 142 15.01 -11.22 -1.57
N GLY A 143 16.13 -11.86 -1.92
CA GLY A 143 16.62 -13.06 -1.25
C GLY A 143 17.11 -12.78 0.17
N ALA A 144 17.55 -13.85 0.85
CA ALA A 144 18.11 -13.74 2.19
C ALA A 144 19.29 -12.73 2.31
N PRO A 145 20.24 -12.64 1.34
CA PRO A 145 21.30 -11.64 1.39
C PRO A 145 20.78 -10.20 1.31
N GLU A 146 19.82 -9.92 0.43
CA GLU A 146 19.23 -8.59 0.26
C GLU A 146 18.46 -8.17 1.51
N ILE A 147 17.65 -9.07 2.07
CA ILE A 147 16.92 -8.82 3.31
C ILE A 147 17.88 -8.56 4.48
N ALA A 148 18.95 -9.34 4.61
CA ALA A 148 19.96 -9.12 5.64
C ALA A 148 20.65 -7.76 5.48
N LYS A 149 20.98 -7.37 4.24
CA LYS A 149 21.57 -6.06 3.93
C LYS A 149 20.62 -4.90 4.26
N LEU A 150 19.35 -4.98 3.87
CA LEU A 150 18.33 -3.98 4.20
C LEU A 150 18.23 -3.79 5.72
N ARG A 151 18.13 -4.88 6.48
CA ARG A 151 18.04 -4.81 7.94
C ARG A 151 19.29 -4.20 8.56
N ALA A 152 20.48 -4.52 8.05
CA ALA A 152 21.72 -3.92 8.53
C ALA A 152 21.82 -2.41 8.25
N LEU A 153 21.23 -1.94 7.14
CA LEU A 153 21.22 -0.52 6.77
C LEU A 153 20.17 0.30 7.54
N TYR A 154 18.99 -0.28 7.79
CA TYR A 154 17.80 0.49 8.21
C TYR A 154 17.25 0.13 9.59
N LEU A 155 17.86 -0.80 10.32
CA LEU A 155 17.54 -1.07 11.72
C LEU A 155 18.69 -0.68 12.63
N THR A 156 18.37 -0.10 13.79
CA THR A 156 19.34 0.10 14.86
C THR A 156 19.55 -1.22 15.61
N LYS A 157 20.77 -1.48 16.05
CA LYS A 157 21.02 -2.53 17.06
C LYS A 157 20.37 -2.07 18.36
N GLY A 158 19.40 -2.84 18.85
CA GLY A 158 18.83 -2.67 20.19
C GLY A 158 19.82 -3.03 21.28
#